data_AF-A0A3P7IXN2-F1
#
_entry.id   AF-A0A3P7IXN2-F1
#
_cell.length_a   1.000
_cell.length_b   1.000
_cell.length_c   1.000
_cell.angle_alpha   90.00
_cell.angle_beta   90.00
_cell.angle_gamma   90.00
#
_symmetry.space_group_name_H-M   'P 1'
#
loop_
_entity.id
_entity.type
_entity.pdbx_description
1 polymer ?
#
loop_
_entity_poly.entity_id
_entity_poly.type
_entity_poly.pdbx_seq_one_letter_code
_entity_poly.pdbx_strand_id
1 'polypeptide(L)'
;MLPDSRPVDVDAADGYVDQRNDQDWDIEFTELELVSVVVYNLLQRHRFIAKELMAVGDIWKPRFQYLVNIIRVFTQRLKRKLDEEDNRGGEDMRNLKLLMVANNVGLIANCFLVNICDLHVKLLPSWSQPQKRRLIPRRKIVIEPKRGRME
;
A
#
# COMPACT_ATOMS: atom_id res chain seq x y z
N MET A 1 -0.32 -14.66 8.31
CA MET A 1 -0.57 -15.38 7.05
C MET A 1 0.39 -14.85 6.00
N LEU A 2 1.58 -15.46 5.89
CA LEU A 2 2.49 -15.18 4.77
C LEU A 2 2.37 -16.37 3.83
N PRO A 3 2.18 -16.15 2.53
CA PRO A 3 2.01 -17.26 1.60
C PRO A 3 3.32 -18.05 1.47
N ASP A 4 3.22 -19.37 1.45
CA ASP A 4 4.37 -20.28 1.38
C ASP A 4 5.02 -20.24 0.00
N SER A 5 6.35 -20.17 -0.02
CA SER A 5 7.16 -20.28 -1.24
C SER A 5 7.21 -21.75 -1.67
N ARG A 6 6.35 -22.16 -2.62
CA ARG A 6 6.53 -23.45 -3.30
C ARG A 6 7.72 -23.35 -4.28
N PRO A 7 8.48 -24.43 -4.49
CA PRO A 7 9.59 -24.43 -5.45
C PRO A 7 9.07 -24.08 -6.85
N VAL A 8 9.78 -23.16 -7.51
CA VAL A 8 9.44 -22.63 -8.83
C VAL A 8 9.93 -23.62 -9.88
N ASP A 9 8.99 -24.11 -10.69
CA ASP A 9 9.28 -24.93 -11.86
C ASP A 9 9.80 -24.02 -12.98
N VAL A 10 11.02 -24.30 -13.48
CA VAL A 10 11.82 -23.37 -14.31
C VAL A 10 11.34 -23.36 -15.77
N ASP A 11 10.50 -24.31 -16.17
CA ASP A 11 10.03 -24.47 -17.55
C ASP A 11 8.73 -23.72 -17.89
N ALA A 12 8.09 -23.06 -16.91
CA ALA A 12 6.87 -22.28 -17.14
C ALA A 12 7.16 -20.80 -17.43
N ALA A 13 8.04 -20.54 -18.40
CA ALA A 13 8.19 -19.20 -18.96
C ALA A 13 6.88 -18.81 -19.67
N ASP A 14 6.35 -17.64 -19.35
CA ASP A 14 5.20 -16.95 -19.97
C ASP A 14 3.74 -17.33 -19.59
N GLY A 15 3.46 -18.42 -18.86
CA GLY A 15 2.06 -18.86 -18.66
C GLY A 15 1.39 -18.59 -17.30
N TYR A 16 2.14 -18.32 -16.23
CA TYR A 16 1.62 -18.64 -14.88
C TYR A 16 0.76 -17.55 -14.20
N VAL A 17 0.70 -16.33 -14.73
CA VAL A 17 0.03 -15.19 -14.05
C VAL A 17 -1.21 -14.67 -14.77
N ASP A 18 -1.61 -15.31 -15.87
CA ASP A 18 -2.71 -14.83 -16.72
C ASP A 18 -4.08 -15.45 -16.41
N GLN A 19 -4.17 -16.48 -15.54
CA GLN A 19 -5.46 -17.14 -15.29
C GLN A 19 -5.74 -17.53 -13.83
N ARG A 20 -4.84 -17.26 -12.87
CA ARG A 20 -5.22 -17.36 -11.45
C ARG A 20 -5.96 -16.11 -11.01
N ASN A 21 -7.28 -16.19 -11.21
CA ASN A 21 -8.32 -15.61 -10.38
C ASN A 21 -7.97 -14.24 -9.77
N ASP A 22 -8.62 -13.19 -10.27
CA ASP A 22 -8.88 -11.96 -9.49
C ASP A 22 -9.55 -12.27 -8.12
N GLN A 23 -9.97 -13.52 -7.88
CA GLN A 23 -10.52 -14.08 -6.64
C GLN A 23 -9.48 -14.66 -5.63
N ASP A 24 -8.23 -14.94 -6.02
CA ASP A 24 -7.28 -15.70 -5.16
C ASP A 24 -6.32 -14.82 -4.35
N TRP A 25 -6.51 -13.50 -4.38
CA TRP A 25 -5.70 -12.54 -3.62
C TRP A 25 -6.50 -11.87 -2.51
N ASP A 26 -7.29 -12.66 -1.78
CA ASP A 26 -7.98 -12.27 -0.54
C ASP A 26 -6.97 -12.08 0.62
N ILE A 27 -5.84 -11.45 0.31
CA ILE A 27 -4.95 -10.86 1.29
C ILE A 27 -5.62 -9.55 1.67
N GLU A 28 -6.18 -9.49 2.86
CA GLU A 28 -6.61 -8.23 3.45
C GLU A 28 -5.38 -7.37 3.69
N PHE A 29 -4.93 -6.64 2.65
CA PHE A 29 -3.78 -5.76 2.71
C PHE A 29 -3.91 -4.77 3.88
N THR A 30 -5.13 -4.43 4.29
CA THR A 30 -5.41 -3.59 5.46
C THR A 30 -5.03 -4.27 6.78
N GLU A 31 -5.37 -5.55 6.97
CA GLU A 31 -4.90 -6.32 8.14
C GLU A 31 -3.39 -6.48 8.09
N LEU A 32 -2.84 -6.77 6.92
CA LEU A 32 -1.41 -6.93 6.74
C LEU A 32 -0.67 -5.62 7.01
N GLU A 33 -1.22 -4.47 6.61
CA GLU A 33 -0.70 -3.15 6.95
C GLU A 33 -0.72 -2.94 8.46
N LEU A 34 -1.84 -3.25 9.13
CA LEU A 34 -1.96 -3.13 10.58
C LEU A 34 -0.90 -3.94 11.32
N VAL A 35 -0.80 -5.24 11.02
CA VAL A 35 0.19 -6.12 11.65
C VAL A 35 1.60 -5.63 11.35
N SER A 36 1.87 -5.25 10.10
CA SER A 36 3.20 -4.79 9.67
C SER A 36 3.61 -3.49 10.38
N VAL A 37 2.69 -2.54 10.55
CA VAL A 37 2.93 -1.29 11.29
C VAL A 37 3.18 -1.57 12.78
N VAL A 38 2.41 -2.46 13.41
CA VAL A 38 2.61 -2.84 14.81
C VAL A 38 3.98 -3.49 15.00
N VAL A 39 4.32 -4.47 14.16
CA VAL A 39 5.63 -5.15 14.21
C VAL A 39 6.76 -4.16 13.97
N TYR A 40 6.65 -3.30 12.95
CA TYR A 40 7.68 -2.28 12.68
C TYR A 40 7.94 -1.39 13.90
N ASN A 41 6.89 -0.87 14.53
CA ASN A 41 7.02 -0.02 15.71
C ASN A 41 7.64 -0.78 16.90
N LEU A 42 7.27 -2.04 17.09
CA LEU A 42 7.83 -2.89 18.15
C LEU A 42 9.32 -3.13 17.93
N LEU A 43 9.73 -3.47 16.70
CA LEU A 43 11.12 -3.71 16.36
C LEU A 43 11.97 -2.44 16.40
N GLN A 44 11.40 -1.30 16.00
CA GLN A 44 12.06 0.00 16.10
C GLN A 44 12.35 0.39 17.56
N ARG A 45 11.42 0.10 18.49
CA ARG A 45 11.57 0.39 19.92
C ARG A 45 12.45 -0.63 20.64
N HIS A 46 12.37 -1.90 20.25
CA HIS A 46 12.99 -3.02 20.95
C HIS A 46 14.02 -3.72 20.06
N ARG A 47 15.20 -3.11 19.92
CA ARG A 47 16.31 -3.61 19.08
C ARG A 47 16.75 -5.05 19.38
N PHE A 48 16.57 -5.54 20.61
CA PHE A 48 16.91 -6.92 20.94
C PHE A 48 16.00 -7.92 20.19
N ILE A 49 14.72 -7.63 20.05
CA ILE A 49 13.76 -8.48 19.31
C ILE A 49 14.13 -8.52 17.83
N ALA A 50 14.57 -7.39 17.26
CA ALA A 50 15.04 -7.34 15.88
C ALA A 50 16.29 -8.21 15.66
N LYS A 51 17.21 -8.27 16.62
CA LYS A 51 18.39 -9.15 16.56
C LYS A 51 17.99 -10.63 16.61
N GLU A 52 17.09 -11.00 17.51
CA GLU A 52 16.57 -12.37 17.59
C GLU A 52 15.87 -12.79 16.30
N LEU A 53 15.01 -11.92 15.73
CA LEU A 53 14.40 -12.19 14.44
C LEU A 53 15.42 -12.28 13.31
N MET A 54 16.46 -11.44 13.32
CA MET A 54 17.50 -11.50 12.30
C MET A 54 18.27 -12.83 12.37
N ALA A 55 18.44 -13.43 13.55
CA ALA A 55 19.08 -14.73 13.71
C ALA A 55 18.33 -15.88 13.01
N VAL A 56 16.99 -15.78 12.90
CA VAL A 56 16.13 -16.72 12.17
C VAL A 56 15.71 -16.18 10.79
N GLY A 57 16.60 -15.39 10.18
CA GLY A 57 16.38 -14.69 8.91
C GLY A 57 16.07 -15.60 7.73
N ASP A 58 16.66 -16.78 7.71
CA ASP A 58 16.47 -17.81 6.69
C ASP A 58 15.00 -18.28 6.58
N ILE A 59 14.24 -18.22 7.67
CA ILE A 59 12.83 -18.63 7.68
C ILE A 59 11.91 -17.54 7.12
N TRP A 60 12.08 -16.29 7.55
CA TRP A 60 11.12 -15.22 7.20
C TRP A 60 11.51 -14.43 5.95
N LYS A 61 12.80 -14.26 5.64
CA LYS A 61 13.24 -13.47 4.49
C LYS A 61 12.65 -13.98 3.17
N PRO A 62 12.63 -15.30 2.87
CA PRO A 62 12.03 -15.79 1.63
C PRO A 62 10.54 -15.44 1.51
N ARG A 63 9.80 -15.50 2.62
CA ARG A 63 8.37 -15.16 2.67
C ARG A 63 8.12 -13.67 2.42
N PHE A 64 8.94 -12.80 3.02
CA PHE A 64 8.87 -11.36 2.76
C PHE A 64 9.32 -11.00 1.34
N GLN A 65 10.31 -11.69 0.79
CA GLN A 65 10.74 -11.52 -0.60
C GLN A 65 9.61 -11.87 -1.58
N TYR A 66 8.92 -12.99 -1.32
CA TYR A 66 7.75 -13.38 -2.10
C TYR A 66 6.60 -12.37 -1.97
N LEU A 67 6.33 -11.88 -0.76
CA LEU A 67 5.33 -10.83 -0.53
C LEU A 67 5.66 -9.54 -1.30
N VAL A 68 6.90 -9.07 -1.28
CA VAL A 68 7.33 -7.88 -2.05
C VAL A 68 7.12 -8.10 -3.55
N ASN A 69 7.42 -9.28 -4.07
CA ASN A 69 7.21 -9.61 -5.48
C ASN A 69 5.72 -9.58 -5.84
N ILE A 70 4.84 -10.15 -5.01
CA ILE A 70 3.38 -10.09 -5.19
C ILE A 70 2.92 -8.62 -5.19
N ILE A 71 3.30 -7.85 -4.17
CA ILE A 71 2.91 -6.44 -4.05
C ILE A 71 3.37 -5.64 -5.27
N ARG A 72 4.57 -5.91 -5.80
CA ARG A 72 5.07 -5.24 -7.00
C ARG A 72 4.17 -5.49 -8.20
N VAL A 73 3.83 -6.76 -8.49
CA VAL A 73 2.96 -7.11 -9.61
C VAL A 73 1.55 -6.55 -9.40
N PHE A 74 1.01 -6.68 -8.19
CA PHE A 74 -0.30 -6.17 -7.82
C PHE A 74 -0.41 -4.65 -7.99
N THR A 75 0.52 -3.88 -7.42
CA THR A 75 0.54 -2.42 -7.52
C THR A 75 0.75 -1.93 -8.95
N GLN A 76 1.53 -2.64 -9.77
CA GLN A 76 1.67 -2.34 -11.19
C GLN A 76 0.36 -2.52 -11.96
N ARG A 77 -0.36 -3.63 -11.73
CA ARG A 77 -1.67 -3.88 -12.34
C ARG A 77 -2.70 -2.84 -11.91
N LEU A 78 -2.73 -2.52 -10.62
CA LEU A 78 -3.67 -1.56 -10.05
C LEU A 78 -3.41 -0.12 -10.53
N LYS A 79 -2.14 0.27 -10.68
CA LYS A 79 -1.76 1.57 -11.28
C LYS A 79 -2.27 1.68 -12.72
N ARG A 80 -2.07 0.65 -13.56
CA ARG A 80 -2.59 0.67 -14.94
C ARG A 80 -4.11 0.86 -14.98
N LYS A 81 -4.86 0.14 -14.12
CA LYS A 81 -6.32 0.29 -14.01
C LYS A 81 -6.72 1.73 -13.62
N LEU A 82 -6.03 2.31 -12.64
CA LEU A 82 -6.28 3.69 -12.19
C LEU A 82 -5.94 4.71 -13.29
N ASP A 83 -4.85 4.53 -14.02
CA ASP A 83 -4.47 5.42 -15.13
C ASP A 83 -5.52 5.37 -16.26
N GLU A 84 -6.09 4.21 -16.55
CA GLU A 84 -7.19 4.05 -17.52
C GLU A 84 -8.51 4.68 -17.03
N GLU A 85 -8.79 4.67 -15.73
CA GLU A 85 -9.98 5.29 -15.14
C GLU A 85 -9.87 6.82 -15.08
N ASP A 86 -8.70 7.36 -14.78
CA ASP A 86 -8.44 8.81 -14.78
C ASP A 86 -8.60 9.38 -16.20
N ASN A 87 -8.12 8.64 -17.21
CA ASN A 87 -8.34 8.96 -18.63
C ASN A 87 -9.83 8.96 -19.03
N ARG A 88 -10.68 8.23 -18.30
CA ARG A 88 -12.14 8.20 -18.48
C ARG A 88 -12.87 9.24 -17.60
N GLY A 89 -12.13 10.06 -16.86
CA GLY A 89 -12.69 11.08 -15.95
C GLY A 89 -13.32 10.51 -14.68
N GLY A 90 -13.03 9.25 -14.34
CA GLY A 90 -13.49 8.61 -13.11
C GLY A 90 -12.49 8.72 -11.97
N GLU A 91 -12.98 8.83 -10.74
CA GLU A 91 -12.14 8.79 -9.52
C GLU A 91 -12.46 7.50 -8.75
N ASP A 92 -11.66 6.44 -8.94
CA ASP A 92 -11.81 5.20 -8.15
C ASP A 92 -11.04 5.29 -6.83
N MET A 93 -11.73 5.86 -5.86
CA MET A 93 -11.24 6.03 -4.49
C MET A 93 -10.92 4.69 -3.79
N ARG A 94 -11.58 3.59 -4.19
CA ARG A 94 -11.35 2.26 -3.60
C ARG A 94 -10.03 1.68 -4.08
N ASN A 95 -9.80 1.70 -5.39
CA ASN A 95 -8.54 1.26 -5.98
C ASN A 95 -7.36 2.14 -5.53
N LEU A 96 -7.58 3.45 -5.37
CA LEU A 96 -6.57 4.34 -4.81
C LEU A 96 -6.20 3.97 -3.36
N LYS A 97 -7.21 3.74 -2.50
CA LYS A 97 -6.97 3.30 -1.12
C LYS A 97 -6.22 1.96 -1.08
N LEU A 98 -6.62 1.02 -1.91
CA LEU A 98 -5.98 -0.30 -1.99
C LEU A 98 -4.50 -0.20 -2.45
N LEU A 99 -4.21 0.67 -3.43
CA LEU A 99 -2.86 0.96 -3.86
C LEU A 99 -2.00 1.55 -2.73
N MET A 100 -2.55 2.48 -1.94
CA MET A 100 -1.85 3.07 -0.80
C MET A 100 -1.50 2.02 0.25
N VAL A 101 -2.46 1.17 0.62
CA VAL A 101 -2.26 0.09 1.60
C VAL A 101 -1.18 -0.88 1.10
N ALA A 102 -1.26 -1.33 -0.15
CA ALA A 102 -0.29 -2.25 -0.73
C ALA A 102 1.13 -1.64 -0.79
N ASN A 103 1.26 -0.36 -1.14
CA ASN A 103 2.55 0.33 -1.12
C ASN A 103 3.13 0.43 0.30
N ASN A 104 2.30 0.70 1.31
CA ASN A 104 2.75 0.74 2.71
C ASN A 104 3.27 -0.62 3.18
N VAL A 105 2.54 -1.70 2.88
CA VAL A 105 2.99 -3.06 3.20
C VAL A 105 4.31 -3.37 2.48
N GLY A 106 4.43 -3.03 1.19
CA GLY A 106 5.64 -3.25 0.41
C GLY A 106 6.84 -2.48 0.93
N LEU A 107 6.63 -1.24 1.39
CA LEU A 107 7.67 -0.42 2.02
C LEU A 107 8.17 -1.07 3.32
N ILE A 108 7.26 -1.48 4.21
CA ILE A 108 7.61 -2.12 5.48
C ILE A 108 8.37 -3.44 5.25
N ALA A 109 7.85 -4.27 4.34
CA ALA A 109 8.48 -5.53 3.96
C ALA A 109 9.92 -5.32 3.47
N ASN A 110 10.15 -4.30 2.61
CA ASN A 110 11.49 -3.94 2.15
C ASN A 110 12.39 -3.46 3.29
N CYS A 111 11.88 -2.67 4.25
CA CYS A 111 12.66 -2.26 5.42
C CYS A 111 13.15 -3.47 6.21
N PHE A 112 12.31 -4.49 6.43
CA PHE A 112 12.72 -5.72 7.10
C PHE A 112 13.79 -6.48 6.32
N LEU A 113 13.62 -6.62 4.99
CA LEU A 113 14.57 -7.34 4.14
C LEU A 113 15.95 -6.67 4.08
N VAL A 114 15.99 -5.33 4.00
CA VAL A 114 17.25 -4.56 3.94
C VAL A 114 17.99 -4.63 5.26
N ASN A 115 17.36 -4.18 6.36
CA ASN A 115 17.96 -4.22 7.69
C ASN A 115 16.89 -4.07 8.78
N ILE A 116 16.39 -5.21 9.26
CA ILE A 116 15.42 -5.26 10.37
C ILE A 116 15.94 -4.64 11.68
N CYS A 117 17.26 -4.51 11.86
CA CYS A 117 17.88 -3.94 13.06
C CYS A 117 18.00 -2.40 13.02
N ASP A 118 17.75 -1.78 11.86
CA ASP A 118 17.93 -0.33 11.67
C ASP A 118 16.74 0.33 10.96
N LEU A 119 15.59 0.33 11.65
CA LEU A 119 14.34 0.87 11.16
C LEU A 119 14.20 2.37 11.46
N HIS A 120 14.32 3.21 10.45
CA HIS A 120 14.29 4.69 10.58
C HIS A 120 13.28 5.38 9.65
N VAL A 121 12.68 4.65 8.71
CA VAL A 121 11.64 5.18 7.82
C VAL A 121 10.42 5.59 8.64
N LYS A 122 9.88 6.79 8.37
CA LYS A 122 8.61 7.23 8.93
C LYS A 122 7.47 6.61 8.13
N LEU A 123 6.71 5.74 8.78
CA LEU A 123 5.53 5.11 8.19
C LEU A 123 4.29 5.93 8.52
N LEU A 124 3.47 6.16 7.50
CA LEU A 124 2.18 6.82 7.65
C LEU A 124 1.08 5.84 7.20
N PRO A 125 0.37 5.19 8.14
CA PRO A 125 -0.67 4.23 7.80
C PRO A 125 -1.76 4.84 6.91
N SER A 126 -2.34 4.03 6.03
CA SER A 126 -3.33 4.48 5.05
C SER A 126 -4.56 5.14 5.71
N TRP A 127 -4.94 4.71 6.91
CA TRP A 127 -6.04 5.28 7.70
C TRP A 127 -5.69 6.58 8.44
N SER A 128 -4.41 6.98 8.47
CA SER A 128 -3.95 8.19 9.15
C SER A 128 -3.72 9.36 8.20
N GLN A 129 -3.79 9.14 6.89
CA GLN A 129 -3.65 10.22 5.93
C GLN A 129 -4.86 11.16 6.00
N PRO A 130 -4.64 12.47 6.16
CA PRO A 130 -5.72 13.42 5.99
C PRO A 130 -6.21 13.28 4.55
N GLN A 131 -7.45 12.83 4.37
CA GLN A 131 -8.11 12.91 3.07
C GLN A 131 -7.92 14.35 2.61
N LYS A 132 -7.20 14.56 1.50
CA LYS A 132 -7.23 15.84 0.79
C LYS A 132 -8.68 16.03 0.40
N ARG A 133 -9.48 16.67 1.26
CA ARG A 133 -10.76 17.25 0.87
C ARG A 133 -10.40 18.16 -0.28
N ARG A 134 -10.70 17.75 -1.52
CA ARG A 134 -10.69 18.67 -2.64
C ARG A 134 -11.51 19.86 -2.17
N LEU A 135 -10.86 21.02 -2.01
CA LEU A 135 -11.54 22.26 -1.71
C LEU A 135 -12.55 22.44 -2.83
N ILE A 136 -13.81 22.08 -2.58
CA ILE A 136 -14.92 22.50 -3.44
C ILE A 136 -14.75 24.01 -3.56
N PRO A 137 -14.53 24.58 -4.75
CA PRO A 137 -14.40 26.01 -4.88
C PRO A 137 -15.70 26.60 -4.34
N ARG A 138 -15.65 27.25 -3.17
CA ARG A 138 -16.77 28.05 -2.70
C ARG A 138 -16.95 29.12 -3.77
N ARG A 139 -17.96 28.96 -4.64
CA ARG A 139 -18.45 30.06 -5.47
C ARG A 139 -18.70 31.20 -4.49
N LYS A 140 -17.86 32.24 -4.56
CA LYS A 140 -18.13 33.50 -3.89
C LYS A 140 -19.45 33.98 -4.48
N ILE A 141 -20.53 33.85 -3.72
CA ILE A 141 -21.75 34.57 -4.01
C ILE A 141 -21.38 36.03 -3.74
N VAL A 142 -21.06 36.76 -4.80
CA VAL A 142 -20.94 38.21 -4.75
C VAL A 142 -22.36 38.70 -4.56
N ILE A 143 -22.72 39.07 -3.33
CA ILE A 143 -23.94 39.81 -3.07
C ILE A 143 -23.65 41.24 -3.52
N GLU A 144 -24.12 41.60 -4.72
CA GLU A 144 -24.12 42.99 -5.16
C GLU A 144 -25.02 43.81 -4.24
N PRO A 145 -24.54 44.92 -3.65
CA PRO A 145 -25.40 45.82 -2.91
C PRO A 145 -26.34 46.53 -3.89
N LYS A 146 -27.64 46.36 -3.71
CA LYS A 146 -28.67 47.11 -4.44
C LYS A 146 -28.43 48.60 -4.24
N ARG A 147 -28.08 49.33 -5.31
CA ARG A 147 -28.10 50.79 -5.35
C ARG A 147 -29.52 51.26 -4.99
N GLY A 148 -29.66 51.88 -3.82
CA GLY A 148 -30.85 52.64 -3.46
C GLY A 148 -31.04 53.79 -4.44
N ARG A 149 -32.27 53.92 -4.96
CA ARG A 149 -32.72 55.09 -5.71
C ARG A 149 -32.58 56.33 -4.84
N MET A 150 -31.97 57.37 -5.40
CA MET A 150 -32.16 58.74 -4.94
C MET A 150 -33.61 59.14 -5.26
N GLU A 151 -34.34 59.56 -4.25
CA GLU A 151 -35.40 60.56 -4.33
C GLU A 151 -35.02 61.70 -3.39
#